data_AF-A0A8C1QIT6-F1
#
_entry.id   AF-A0A8C1QIT6-F1
#
_cell.length_a   1.000
_cell.length_b   1.000
_cell.length_c   1.000
_cell.angle_alpha   90.00
_cell.angle_beta   90.00
_cell.angle_gamma   90.00
#
_symmetry.space_group_name_H-M   'P 1'
#
loop_
_entity.id
_entity.type
_entity.pdbx_description
1 polymer ?
#
loop_
_entity_poly.entity_id
_entity_poly.type
_entity_poly.pdbx_seq_one_letter_code
_entity_poly.pdbx_strand_id
1 'polypeptide(L)'
;MSNERQQPKSTHHSSQCLQMPPIMGPPSSKLFWTPDLGVQTKVLDFYDDSDETSAAIHNQIVTKLEENGLGLDMISAYSADNASLNYGRYNSVFQKLKENNSCILKANCVAHIIHNSAKHAGDRLNIDIENVVNKTFSHFSSSAKCIEELKSIHTFVEIEYQSLLRHVPTRWLSLWPAVKRLHDSWAPIKTYFLSLGEDRCPKSLWWLFKDDQDGEGNPLDLQVYLSFLSNALKIFHDTVLVLEREDGTVCELYDMMFTLKTKLQQRQSDGFFGAQTGVLLQQFPDRQAAVLREDMCNFYQSSLTYLEQRHDFSDSNYQKKVGSLALKSPFNFSHLCEAVEVLQLSKKLDVDALYDEYCVILPHQQAIVQSGAPVVEKWATLLKHTHTPNMTALASFLLSIPITNASVERVFSLMTGCWTDTRNRCSVNLIKSEIQVKSNFTFSCKDFYTYVVKEKVLLNAVRSNKKYKFKKKPEDAGEKV
;
A
#
# COMPACT_ATOMS: atom_id res chain seq x y z
N MET A 1 -22.97 53.91 43.95
CA MET A 1 -23.39 54.25 42.57
C MET A 1 -22.12 54.77 41.91
N SER A 2 -21.42 54.05 41.03
CA SER A 2 -21.90 53.46 39.78
C SER A 2 -20.96 52.31 39.39
N ASN A 3 -21.53 51.18 38.96
CA ASN A 3 -20.80 50.09 38.31
C ASN A 3 -20.82 50.35 36.80
N GLU A 4 -19.66 50.60 36.20
CA GLU A 4 -19.48 50.55 34.74
C GLU A 4 -18.42 49.50 34.35
N ARG A 5 -18.78 48.77 33.29
CA ARG A 5 -18.21 47.53 32.79
C ARG A 5 -16.82 47.77 32.19
N GLN A 6 -15.84 46.94 32.55
CA GLN A 6 -14.69 46.66 31.70
C GLN A 6 -14.90 45.33 30.97
N GLN A 7 -14.96 45.39 29.64
CA GLN A 7 -14.90 44.24 28.75
C GLN A 7 -13.54 43.53 28.86
N PRO A 8 -13.47 42.19 28.80
CA PRO A 8 -12.18 41.50 28.68
C PRO A 8 -11.64 41.62 27.25
N LYS A 9 -10.36 42.02 27.18
CA LYS A 9 -9.56 42.15 25.96
C LYS A 9 -9.48 40.81 25.21
N SER A 10 -9.74 40.87 23.91
CA SER A 10 -9.48 39.81 22.94
C SER A 10 -7.98 39.44 22.94
N THR A 11 -7.66 38.21 23.33
CA THR A 11 -6.36 37.61 23.03
C THR A 11 -6.34 37.22 21.56
N HIS A 12 -5.74 38.07 20.72
CA HIS A 12 -5.28 37.68 19.40
C HIS A 12 -4.26 36.54 19.57
N HIS A 13 -4.65 35.31 19.22
CA HIS A 13 -3.67 34.30 18.85
C HIS A 13 -3.00 34.76 17.55
N SER A 14 -1.80 35.30 17.69
CA SER A 14 -0.86 35.43 16.59
C SER A 14 -0.67 34.04 15.97
N SER A 15 -1.12 33.86 14.73
CA SER A 15 -0.71 32.76 13.88
C SER A 15 0.81 32.75 13.81
N GLN A 16 1.45 31.94 14.63
CA GLN A 16 2.84 31.56 14.38
C GLN A 16 2.82 30.86 13.02
N CYS A 17 3.47 31.47 12.03
CA CYS A 17 3.81 30.77 10.79
C CYS A 17 4.47 29.45 11.18
N LEU A 18 3.73 28.35 11.05
CA LEU A 18 4.28 27.01 11.03
C LEU A 18 5.28 27.03 9.87
N GLN A 19 6.59 27.02 10.17
CA GLN A 19 7.59 26.71 9.15
C GLN A 19 7.16 25.40 8.52
N MET A 20 7.03 25.38 7.19
CA MET A 20 6.78 24.14 6.47
C MET A 20 7.86 23.14 6.88
N PRO A 21 7.49 21.91 7.29
CA PRO A 21 8.47 20.92 7.66
C PRO A 21 9.43 20.70 6.47
N PRO A 22 10.73 20.52 6.73
CA PRO A 22 11.68 20.26 5.66
C PRO A 22 11.27 18.99 4.88
N ILE A 23 11.36 19.05 3.56
CA ILE A 23 10.97 17.94 2.67
C ILE A 23 11.98 16.81 2.86
N MET A 24 11.49 15.67 3.32
CA MET A 24 12.24 14.43 3.44
C MET A 24 11.88 13.58 2.23
N GLY A 25 12.86 13.22 1.39
CA GLY A 25 12.58 12.45 0.19
C GLY A 25 12.21 10.99 0.47
N PRO A 26 11.80 10.26 -0.58
CA PRO A 26 11.29 8.88 -0.47
C PRO A 26 12.29 7.92 0.18
N PRO A 27 11.85 6.98 1.04
CA PRO A 27 12.73 5.97 1.62
C PRO A 27 13.16 4.93 0.58
N SER A 28 14.41 4.48 0.68
CA SER A 28 14.92 3.28 0.03
C SER A 28 14.99 2.15 1.05
N SER A 29 14.60 0.95 0.65
CA SER A 29 14.60 -0.23 1.52
C SER A 29 15.10 -1.44 0.75
N LYS A 30 15.75 -2.37 1.46
CA LYS A 30 16.10 -3.69 0.96
C LYS A 30 15.22 -4.75 1.59
N LEU A 31 14.85 -5.75 0.80
CA LEU A 31 14.17 -6.97 1.24
C LEU A 31 15.09 -8.16 0.93
N PHE A 32 15.30 -9.03 1.90
CA PHE A 32 16.04 -10.27 1.72
C PHE A 32 15.45 -11.38 2.58
N TRP A 33 15.84 -12.62 2.32
CA TRP A 33 15.38 -13.78 3.08
C TRP A 33 16.56 -14.71 3.36
N THR A 34 16.55 -15.36 4.53
CA THR A 34 17.41 -16.51 4.83
C THR A 34 16.61 -17.57 5.60
N PRO A 35 17.04 -18.85 5.59
CA PRO A 35 16.36 -19.89 6.37
C PRO A 35 16.29 -19.59 7.88
N ASP A 36 17.28 -18.89 8.42
CA ASP A 36 17.35 -18.58 9.86
C ASP A 36 16.54 -17.35 10.27
N LEU A 37 16.50 -16.33 9.42
CA LEU A 37 15.90 -15.02 9.76
C LEU A 37 14.51 -14.83 9.16
N GLY A 38 14.09 -15.67 8.21
CA GLY A 38 12.90 -15.43 7.41
C GLY A 38 13.05 -14.16 6.55
N VAL A 39 11.91 -13.56 6.17
CA VAL A 39 11.89 -12.31 5.40
C VAL A 39 12.33 -11.14 6.28
N GLN A 40 13.26 -10.34 5.77
CA GLN A 40 13.78 -9.17 6.43
C GLN A 40 13.64 -7.97 5.50
N THR A 41 12.98 -6.92 6.00
CA THR A 41 12.94 -5.61 5.36
C THR A 41 13.78 -4.64 6.19
N LYS A 42 14.71 -3.92 5.54
CA LYS A 42 15.57 -2.92 6.19
C LYS A 42 15.56 -1.62 5.39
N VAL A 43 15.35 -0.51 6.08
CA VAL A 43 15.47 0.85 5.50
C VAL A 43 16.96 1.13 5.31
N LEU A 44 17.35 1.44 4.07
CA LEU A 44 18.72 1.77 3.73
C LEU A 44 18.97 3.25 3.96
N ASP A 45 18.25 4.12 3.24
CA ASP A 45 18.36 5.56 3.37
C ASP A 45 17.07 6.24 2.90
N PHE A 46 17.10 7.56 2.77
CA PHE A 46 16.05 8.39 2.21
C PHE A 46 16.65 9.25 1.11
N TYR A 47 15.99 9.27 -0.03
CA TYR A 47 16.34 10.12 -1.16
C TYR A 47 16.42 11.58 -0.71
N ASP A 48 17.43 12.30 -1.19
CA ASP A 48 17.69 13.68 -0.82
C ASP A 48 18.31 14.39 -2.03
N ASP A 49 17.53 14.51 -3.09
CA ASP A 49 17.90 15.22 -4.31
C ASP A 49 16.67 15.94 -4.87
N SER A 50 16.88 17.13 -5.43
CA SER A 50 15.84 17.88 -6.12
C SER A 50 15.67 17.46 -7.58
N ASP A 51 16.66 16.78 -8.15
CA ASP A 51 16.57 16.22 -9.50
C ASP A 51 15.85 14.87 -9.43
N GLU A 52 14.59 14.81 -9.89
CA GLU A 52 13.77 13.59 -9.89
C GLU A 52 13.88 12.80 -11.21
N THR A 53 14.95 13.01 -12.00
CA THR A 53 15.15 12.23 -13.23
C THR A 53 15.50 10.77 -12.95
N SER A 54 15.21 9.89 -13.91
CA SER A 54 15.55 8.47 -13.81
C SER A 54 17.04 8.22 -13.62
N ALA A 55 17.90 9.13 -14.13
CA ALA A 55 19.34 9.07 -13.98
C ALA A 55 19.79 9.46 -12.57
N ALA A 56 19.24 10.55 -12.01
CA ALA A 56 19.52 10.97 -10.64
C ALA A 56 19.11 9.87 -9.64
N ILE A 57 17.90 9.32 -9.78
CA ILE A 57 17.41 8.23 -8.93
C ILE A 57 18.29 6.98 -9.04
N HIS A 58 18.66 6.59 -10.26
CA HIS A 58 19.58 5.47 -10.49
C HIS A 58 20.92 5.67 -9.76
N ASN A 59 21.56 6.84 -9.93
CA ASN A 59 22.86 7.13 -9.33
C ASN A 59 22.79 7.15 -7.80
N GLN A 60 21.70 7.67 -7.25
CA GLN A 60 21.43 7.63 -5.81
C GLN A 60 21.28 6.20 -5.32
N ILE A 61 20.52 5.34 -6.01
CA ILE A 61 20.41 3.91 -5.64
C ILE A 61 21.79 3.26 -5.63
N VAL A 62 22.59 3.42 -6.69
CA VAL A 62 23.93 2.82 -6.78
C VAL A 62 24.84 3.32 -5.66
N THR A 63 24.91 4.64 -5.45
CA THR A 63 25.72 5.24 -4.39
C THR A 63 25.33 4.71 -3.01
N LYS A 64 24.02 4.60 -2.73
CA LYS A 64 23.53 4.09 -1.44
C LYS A 64 23.77 2.61 -1.25
N LEU A 65 23.79 1.81 -2.30
CA LEU A 65 24.21 0.41 -2.22
C LEU A 65 25.72 0.33 -1.88
N GLU A 66 26.56 1.10 -2.58
CA GLU A 66 28.01 1.13 -2.37
C GLU A 66 28.39 1.60 -0.96
N GLU A 67 27.76 2.68 -0.46
CA GLU A 67 27.92 3.18 0.92
C GLU A 67 27.59 2.12 1.98
N ASN A 68 26.71 1.17 1.66
CA ASN A 68 26.32 0.06 2.52
C ASN A 68 27.06 -1.25 2.22
N GLY A 69 28.08 -1.21 1.36
CA GLY A 69 28.89 -2.38 0.99
C GLY A 69 28.13 -3.43 0.18
N LEU A 70 27.11 -3.03 -0.59
CA LEU A 70 26.30 -3.90 -1.42
C LEU A 70 26.62 -3.68 -2.91
N GLY A 71 26.80 -4.78 -3.64
CA GLY A 71 26.94 -4.76 -5.09
C GLY A 71 25.58 -4.76 -5.80
N LEU A 72 25.47 -4.07 -6.94
CA LEU A 72 24.23 -4.05 -7.72
C LEU A 72 23.89 -5.43 -8.30
N ASP A 73 24.88 -6.28 -8.54
CA ASP A 73 24.76 -7.67 -9.00
C ASP A 73 24.08 -8.60 -7.97
N MET A 74 24.02 -8.17 -6.71
CA MET A 74 23.31 -8.84 -5.62
C MET A 74 21.81 -8.52 -5.58
N ILE A 75 21.34 -7.53 -6.36
CA ILE A 75 19.93 -7.13 -6.39
C ILE A 75 19.14 -8.09 -7.29
N SER A 76 18.15 -8.77 -6.72
CA SER A 76 17.25 -9.68 -7.43
C SER A 76 16.20 -8.93 -8.27
N ALA A 77 15.59 -7.90 -7.68
CA ALA A 77 14.50 -7.17 -8.32
C ALA A 77 14.45 -5.70 -7.88
N TYR A 78 13.88 -4.86 -8.74
CA TYR A 78 13.57 -3.46 -8.44
C TYR A 78 12.05 -3.25 -8.34
N SER A 79 11.61 -2.71 -7.20
CA SER A 79 10.20 -2.41 -6.93
C SER A 79 9.96 -0.94 -6.64
N ALA A 80 8.96 -0.38 -7.32
CA ALA A 80 8.49 0.98 -7.18
C ALA A 80 7.03 1.09 -7.67
N ASP A 81 6.48 2.30 -7.65
CA ASP A 81 5.23 2.57 -8.34
C ASP A 81 5.35 2.33 -9.86
N ASN A 82 4.21 2.22 -10.53
CA ASN A 82 4.18 1.88 -11.95
C ASN A 82 4.34 3.11 -12.87
N ALA A 83 4.90 4.22 -12.37
CA ALA A 83 5.13 5.42 -13.17
C ALA A 83 6.14 5.16 -14.29
N SER A 84 6.02 5.94 -15.37
CA SER A 84 6.95 5.91 -16.50
C SER A 84 8.40 6.21 -16.07
N LEU A 85 8.60 7.02 -15.04
CA LEU A 85 9.90 7.28 -14.44
C LEU A 85 10.60 5.99 -13.97
N ASN A 86 9.85 5.06 -13.38
CA ASN A 86 10.37 3.81 -12.82
C ASN A 86 10.45 2.68 -13.84
N TYR A 87 9.44 2.54 -14.71
CA TYR A 87 9.30 1.38 -15.60
C TYR A 87 9.08 1.71 -17.09
N GLY A 88 9.25 2.97 -17.49
CA GLY A 88 9.18 3.41 -18.88
C GLY A 88 10.06 2.56 -19.81
N ARG A 89 9.57 2.36 -21.04
CA ARG A 89 10.14 1.39 -22.00
C ARG A 89 11.59 1.67 -22.37
N TYR A 90 11.96 2.94 -22.56
CA TYR A 90 13.26 3.34 -23.12
C TYR A 90 14.15 4.05 -22.11
N ASN A 91 13.59 4.92 -21.28
CA ASN A 91 14.33 5.67 -20.28
C ASN A 91 13.58 5.63 -18.95
N SER A 92 14.07 4.83 -18.02
CA SER A 92 13.52 4.68 -16.68
C SER A 92 14.58 4.17 -15.72
N VAL A 93 14.32 4.27 -14.42
CA VAL A 93 15.22 3.76 -13.38
C VAL A 93 15.52 2.28 -13.62
N PHE A 94 14.49 1.48 -13.90
CA PHE A 94 14.67 0.05 -14.18
C PHE A 94 15.58 -0.22 -15.38
N GLN A 95 15.41 0.50 -16.50
CA GLN A 95 16.24 0.24 -17.68
C GLN A 95 17.72 0.52 -17.40
N LYS A 96 18.02 1.58 -16.63
CA LYS A 96 19.38 1.90 -16.21
C LYS A 96 19.96 0.83 -15.28
N LEU A 97 19.21 0.40 -14.26
CA LEU A 97 19.64 -0.69 -13.38
C LEU A 97 19.90 -1.98 -14.17
N LYS A 98 19.11 -2.25 -15.21
CA LYS A 98 19.26 -3.42 -16.07
C LYS A 98 20.51 -3.38 -16.96
N GLU A 99 20.97 -2.20 -17.36
CA GLU A 99 22.25 -2.04 -18.08
C GLU A 99 23.44 -2.50 -17.22
N ASN A 100 23.38 -2.27 -15.91
CA ASN A 100 24.43 -2.68 -14.96
C ASN A 100 24.22 -4.09 -14.36
N ASN A 101 22.97 -4.56 -14.25
CA ASN A 101 22.62 -5.90 -13.81
C ASN A 101 21.57 -6.51 -14.76
N SER A 102 22.03 -7.30 -15.72
CA SER A 102 21.17 -7.89 -16.76
C SER A 102 20.13 -8.88 -16.23
N CYS A 103 20.35 -9.44 -15.04
CA CYS A 103 19.49 -10.42 -14.39
C CYS A 103 18.44 -9.79 -13.46
N ILE A 104 18.41 -8.46 -13.30
CA ILE A 104 17.46 -7.78 -12.41
C ILE A 104 16.02 -7.91 -12.94
N LEU A 105 15.11 -8.28 -12.04
CA LEU A 105 13.69 -8.45 -12.38
C LEU A 105 12.87 -7.18 -12.11
N LYS A 106 11.83 -7.00 -12.94
CA LYS A 106 10.79 -6.00 -12.68
C LYS A 106 9.86 -6.51 -11.59
N ALA A 107 9.77 -5.78 -10.49
CA ALA A 107 8.82 -6.02 -9.41
C ALA A 107 7.83 -4.84 -9.29
N ASN A 108 7.10 -4.59 -10.38
CA ASN A 108 6.02 -3.60 -10.44
C ASN A 108 5.06 -3.75 -9.24
N CYS A 109 4.66 -2.65 -8.60
CA CYS A 109 3.71 -2.73 -7.50
C CYS A 109 2.32 -3.16 -8.00
N VAL A 110 1.92 -4.39 -7.68
CA VAL A 110 0.62 -4.92 -8.12
C VAL A 110 -0.56 -4.33 -7.35
N ALA A 111 -0.36 -3.92 -6.09
CA ALA A 111 -1.38 -3.20 -5.33
C ALA A 111 -1.75 -1.88 -6.02
N HIS A 112 -0.77 -1.20 -6.63
CA HIS A 112 -1.01 0.01 -7.41
C HIS A 112 -1.81 -0.28 -8.70
N ILE A 113 -1.58 -1.43 -9.36
CA ILE A 113 -2.39 -1.86 -10.52
C ILE A 113 -3.86 -2.03 -10.12
N ILE A 114 -4.11 -2.70 -8.99
CA ILE A 114 -5.47 -2.95 -8.47
C ILE A 114 -6.14 -1.64 -8.07
N HIS A 115 -5.43 -0.76 -7.34
CA HIS A 115 -5.90 0.58 -7.00
C HIS A 115 -6.33 1.36 -8.24
N ASN A 116 -5.47 1.42 -9.26
CA ASN A 116 -5.77 2.17 -10.48
C ASN A 116 -6.88 1.52 -11.31
N SER A 117 -7.00 0.18 -11.31
CA SER A 117 -8.11 -0.52 -11.95
C SER A 117 -9.45 -0.09 -11.35
N ALA A 118 -9.58 -0.15 -10.01
CA ALA A 118 -10.79 0.26 -9.30
C ALA A 118 -11.09 1.75 -9.49
N LYS A 119 -10.07 2.61 -9.49
CA LYS A 119 -10.20 4.04 -9.77
C LYS A 119 -10.71 4.30 -11.18
N HIS A 120 -10.03 3.72 -12.15
CA HIS A 120 -10.35 3.89 -13.56
C HIS A 120 -11.76 3.43 -13.90
N ALA A 121 -12.24 2.35 -13.25
CA ALA A 121 -13.61 1.90 -13.39
C ALA A 121 -14.60 2.81 -12.64
N GLY A 122 -14.26 3.28 -11.44
CA GLY A 122 -15.09 4.20 -10.65
C GLY A 122 -15.32 5.53 -11.34
N ASP A 123 -14.28 6.10 -11.96
CA ASP A 123 -14.33 7.37 -12.71
C ASP A 123 -15.29 7.35 -13.91
N ARG A 124 -15.75 6.15 -14.32
CA ARG A 124 -16.68 5.96 -15.46
C ARG A 124 -18.12 5.72 -15.06
N LEU A 125 -18.41 5.56 -13.77
CA LEU A 125 -19.77 5.43 -13.29
C LEU A 125 -20.54 6.73 -13.57
N ASN A 126 -21.86 6.63 -13.72
CA ASN A 126 -22.72 7.82 -13.87
C ASN A 126 -22.79 8.68 -12.58
N ILE A 127 -22.14 8.23 -11.50
CA ILE A 127 -22.05 8.95 -10.23
C ILE A 127 -20.59 9.23 -9.85
N ASP A 128 -20.32 10.46 -9.43
CA ASP A 128 -19.05 10.85 -8.81
C ASP A 128 -19.07 10.52 -7.31
N ILE A 129 -18.85 9.25 -7.00
CA ILE A 129 -18.93 8.75 -5.61
C ILE A 129 -17.84 9.36 -4.71
N GLU A 130 -16.67 9.71 -5.26
CA GLU A 130 -15.61 10.36 -4.48
C GLU A 130 -16.06 11.72 -3.94
N ASN A 131 -16.65 12.52 -4.82
CA ASN A 131 -17.17 13.83 -4.45
C ASN A 131 -18.33 13.70 -3.46
N VAL A 132 -19.21 12.71 -3.61
CA VAL A 132 -20.26 12.42 -2.62
C VAL A 132 -19.66 12.13 -1.25
N VAL A 133 -18.69 11.20 -1.18
CA VAL A 133 -18.02 10.83 0.08
C VAL A 133 -17.33 12.03 0.70
N ASN A 134 -16.52 12.75 -0.06
CA ASN A 134 -15.70 13.84 0.45
C ASN A 134 -16.53 15.07 0.83
N LYS A 135 -17.57 15.42 0.09
CA LYS A 135 -18.48 16.52 0.47
C LYS A 135 -19.30 16.17 1.70
N THR A 136 -19.80 14.94 1.77
CA THR A 136 -20.51 14.48 2.97
C THR A 136 -19.60 14.55 4.20
N PHE A 137 -18.38 14.02 4.11
CA PHE A 137 -17.40 14.12 5.20
C PHE A 137 -17.07 15.58 5.56
N SER A 138 -16.86 16.45 4.57
CA SER A 138 -16.51 17.86 4.79
C SER A 138 -17.63 18.63 5.50
N HIS A 139 -18.89 18.33 5.18
CA HIS A 139 -20.06 18.93 5.83
C HIS A 139 -20.09 18.67 7.34
N PHE A 140 -19.78 17.45 7.76
CA PHE A 140 -19.80 17.09 9.18
C PHE A 140 -18.48 17.45 9.89
N SER A 141 -17.32 17.24 9.27
CA SER A 141 -16.02 17.52 9.90
C SER A 141 -15.79 19.00 10.22
N SER A 142 -16.50 19.92 9.56
CA SER A 142 -16.39 21.36 9.77
C SER A 142 -17.29 21.91 10.88
N SER A 143 -18.23 21.12 11.41
CA SER A 143 -19.25 21.61 12.35
C SER A 143 -19.62 20.59 13.41
N ALA A 144 -19.22 20.86 14.66
CA ALA A 144 -19.64 20.07 15.82
C ALA A 144 -21.17 20.04 15.96
N LYS A 145 -21.86 21.13 15.62
CA LYS A 145 -23.32 21.20 15.62
C LYS A 145 -23.94 20.19 14.65
N CYS A 146 -23.43 20.13 13.40
CA CYS A 146 -23.93 19.17 12.41
C CYS A 146 -23.69 17.73 12.84
N ILE A 147 -22.59 17.44 13.55
CA ILE A 147 -22.31 16.11 14.10
C ILE A 147 -23.31 15.73 15.18
N GLU A 148 -23.62 16.64 16.12
CA GLU A 148 -24.60 16.35 17.19
C GLU A 148 -26.01 16.18 16.62
N GLU A 149 -26.42 16.98 15.64
CA GLU A 149 -27.67 16.77 14.91
C GLU A 149 -27.70 15.39 14.24
N LEU A 150 -26.63 14.99 13.55
CA LEU A 150 -26.53 13.67 12.93
C LEU A 150 -26.63 12.53 13.96
N LYS A 151 -25.98 12.65 15.12
CA LYS A 151 -26.07 11.67 16.22
C LYS A 151 -27.49 11.56 16.78
N SER A 152 -28.20 12.68 16.90
CA SER A 152 -29.60 12.67 17.34
C SER A 152 -30.49 11.90 16.37
N ILE A 153 -30.26 12.04 15.06
CA ILE A 153 -30.97 11.29 14.03
C ILE A 153 -30.60 9.80 14.08
N HIS A 154 -29.32 9.46 14.27
CA HIS A 154 -28.89 8.06 14.48
C HIS A 154 -29.63 7.39 15.64
N THR A 155 -29.78 8.11 16.75
CA THR A 155 -30.54 7.63 17.92
C THR A 155 -32.02 7.45 17.57
N PHE A 156 -32.61 8.39 16.82
CA PHE A 156 -34.00 8.32 16.38
C PHE A 156 -34.30 7.14 15.44
N VAL A 157 -33.37 6.81 14.52
CA VAL A 157 -33.52 5.68 13.59
C VAL A 157 -32.94 4.37 14.12
N GLU A 158 -32.54 4.33 15.39
CA GLU A 158 -31.98 3.16 16.09
C GLU A 158 -30.76 2.54 15.39
N ILE A 159 -29.90 3.37 14.79
CA ILE A 159 -28.64 2.95 14.17
C ILE A 159 -27.47 3.50 14.99
N GLU A 160 -26.50 2.65 15.33
CA GLU A 160 -25.30 3.06 16.07
C GLU A 160 -24.49 4.08 15.27
N TYR A 161 -24.17 5.22 15.89
CA TYR A 161 -23.35 6.25 15.27
C TYR A 161 -21.90 5.81 15.12
N GLN A 162 -21.38 5.94 13.91
CA GLN A 162 -19.94 5.81 13.63
C GLN A 162 -19.46 7.04 12.86
N SER A 163 -18.30 7.58 13.24
CA SER A 163 -17.73 8.77 12.58
C SER A 163 -17.52 8.54 11.09
N LEU A 164 -17.94 9.46 10.22
CA LEU A 164 -17.72 9.31 8.79
C LEU A 164 -16.23 9.30 8.44
N LEU A 165 -15.88 8.59 7.36
CA LEU A 165 -14.50 8.45 6.92
C LEU A 165 -14.24 9.33 5.70
N ARG A 166 -13.06 9.94 5.66
CA ARG A 166 -12.58 10.70 4.51
C ARG A 166 -11.94 9.77 3.48
N HIS A 167 -12.19 10.04 2.20
CA HIS A 167 -11.44 9.41 1.12
C HIS A 167 -10.18 10.22 0.77
N VAL A 168 -9.07 9.52 0.52
CA VAL A 168 -7.82 10.12 0.04
C VAL A 168 -7.57 9.68 -1.41
N PRO A 169 -7.60 10.59 -2.41
CA PRO A 169 -7.51 10.24 -3.82
C PRO A 169 -6.23 9.50 -4.24
N THR A 170 -5.13 9.72 -3.51
CA THR A 170 -3.85 9.01 -3.74
C THR A 170 -3.87 7.56 -3.25
N ARG A 171 -4.88 7.16 -2.49
CA ARG A 171 -5.10 5.79 -2.00
C ARG A 171 -6.54 5.39 -2.29
N TRP A 172 -6.84 5.05 -3.55
CA TRP A 172 -8.20 4.83 -4.02
C TRP A 172 -9.02 3.88 -3.14
N LEU A 173 -8.42 2.80 -2.61
CA LEU A 173 -9.15 1.83 -1.81
C LEU A 173 -9.49 2.32 -0.40
N SER A 174 -9.02 3.51 0.01
CA SER A 174 -9.62 4.24 1.15
C SER A 174 -11.07 4.67 0.89
N LEU A 175 -11.53 4.61 -0.38
CA LEU A 175 -12.91 4.85 -0.76
C LEU A 175 -13.84 3.75 -0.24
N TRP A 176 -13.43 2.48 -0.29
CA TRP A 176 -14.26 1.36 0.18
C TRP A 176 -14.75 1.54 1.63
N PRO A 177 -13.89 1.76 2.64
CA PRO A 177 -14.37 1.90 4.01
C PRO A 177 -15.25 3.14 4.18
N ALA A 178 -15.02 4.23 3.41
CA ALA A 178 -15.86 5.41 3.43
C ALA A 178 -17.25 5.18 2.80
N VAL A 179 -17.30 4.50 1.65
CA VAL A 179 -18.55 4.05 1.02
C VAL A 179 -19.31 3.11 1.94
N LYS A 180 -18.64 2.12 2.54
CA LYS A 180 -19.27 1.19 3.49
C LYS A 180 -19.86 1.93 4.69
N ARG A 181 -19.13 2.90 5.25
CA ARG A 181 -19.60 3.73 6.37
C ARG A 181 -20.84 4.54 6.01
N LEU A 182 -20.86 5.16 4.82
CA LEU A 182 -22.04 5.89 4.33
C LEU A 182 -23.22 4.97 4.04
N HIS A 183 -22.96 3.81 3.44
CA HIS A 183 -23.98 2.80 3.16
C HIS A 183 -24.64 2.30 4.46
N ASP A 184 -23.85 1.99 5.49
CA ASP A 184 -24.37 1.53 6.77
C ASP A 184 -25.13 2.63 7.52
N SER A 185 -24.75 3.88 7.29
CA SER A 185 -25.40 5.08 7.85
C SER A 185 -26.43 5.68 6.89
N TRP A 186 -26.92 4.92 5.90
CA TRP A 186 -27.73 5.49 4.82
C TRP A 186 -29.00 6.19 5.33
N ALA A 187 -29.79 5.52 6.17
CA ALA A 187 -31.02 6.08 6.72
C ALA A 187 -30.80 7.42 7.45
N PRO A 188 -29.91 7.52 8.46
CA PRO A 188 -29.70 8.79 9.15
C PRO A 188 -29.09 9.87 8.25
N ILE A 189 -28.20 9.51 7.31
CA ILE A 189 -27.61 10.47 6.36
C ILE A 189 -28.69 11.05 5.43
N LYS A 190 -29.54 10.19 4.87
CA LYS A 190 -30.66 10.58 4.01
C LYS A 190 -31.62 11.51 4.77
N THR A 191 -32.06 11.10 5.97
CA THR A 191 -32.95 11.91 6.82
C THR A 191 -32.34 13.27 7.15
N TYR A 192 -31.05 13.32 7.47
CA TYR A 192 -30.35 14.57 7.77
C TYR A 192 -30.38 15.53 6.57
N PHE A 193 -29.92 15.10 5.40
CA PHE A 193 -29.83 15.99 4.24
C PHE A 193 -31.20 16.41 3.70
N LEU A 194 -32.22 15.55 3.79
CA LEU A 194 -33.60 15.93 3.48
C LEU A 194 -34.13 16.99 4.46
N SER A 195 -33.84 16.84 5.77
CA SER A 195 -34.29 17.80 6.81
C SER A 195 -33.66 19.20 6.67
N LEU A 196 -32.51 19.30 6.00
CA LEU A 196 -31.88 20.59 5.71
C LEU A 196 -32.66 21.39 4.66
N GLY A 197 -33.29 20.71 3.69
CA GLY A 197 -33.94 21.31 2.52
C GLY A 197 -32.95 21.86 1.49
N GLU A 198 -33.47 22.29 0.33
CA GLU A 198 -32.69 22.78 -0.81
C GLU A 198 -31.75 23.95 -0.45
N ASP A 199 -32.23 24.90 0.35
CA ASP A 199 -31.50 26.14 0.63
C ASP A 199 -30.26 25.93 1.50
N ARG A 200 -30.24 24.89 2.33
CA ARG A 200 -29.16 24.65 3.32
C ARG A 200 -28.30 23.44 2.97
N CYS A 201 -28.83 22.48 2.22
CA CYS A 201 -28.06 21.33 1.77
C CYS A 201 -27.05 21.77 0.69
N PRO A 202 -25.78 21.30 0.73
CA PRO A 202 -24.86 21.54 -0.36
C PRO A 202 -25.47 21.09 -1.70
N LYS A 203 -25.58 22.00 -2.69
CA LYS A 203 -26.34 21.75 -3.93
C LYS A 203 -25.98 20.44 -4.63
N SER A 204 -24.69 20.09 -4.71
CA SER A 204 -24.25 18.85 -5.34
C SER A 204 -24.69 17.58 -4.60
N LEU A 205 -24.98 17.68 -3.30
CA LEU A 205 -25.59 16.59 -2.53
C LEU A 205 -27.12 16.64 -2.64
N TRP A 206 -27.74 17.82 -2.56
CA TRP A 206 -29.19 17.98 -2.67
C TRP A 206 -29.78 17.30 -3.91
N TRP A 207 -29.14 17.45 -5.08
CA TRP A 207 -29.57 16.80 -6.32
C TRP A 207 -29.65 15.27 -6.26
N LEU A 208 -28.96 14.64 -5.30
CA LEU A 208 -28.96 13.19 -5.09
C LEU A 208 -30.04 12.71 -4.12
N PHE A 209 -30.67 13.62 -3.36
CA PHE A 209 -31.69 13.31 -2.36
C PHE A 209 -33.08 13.85 -2.71
N LYS A 210 -33.16 14.92 -3.51
CA LYS A 210 -34.39 15.68 -3.79
C LYS A 210 -35.58 14.87 -4.30
N ASP A 211 -35.37 13.70 -4.89
CA ASP A 211 -36.43 12.90 -5.50
C ASP A 211 -37.17 12.02 -4.46
N ASP A 212 -36.76 12.06 -3.18
CA ASP A 212 -37.46 11.41 -2.05
C ASP A 212 -38.04 12.43 -1.04
N GLN A 213 -38.38 13.64 -1.50
CA GLN A 213 -38.94 14.68 -0.62
C GLN A 213 -40.27 14.29 0.04
N ASP A 214 -41.07 13.46 -0.63
CA ASP A 214 -42.40 13.05 -0.15
C ASP A 214 -42.36 11.83 0.78
N GLY A 215 -41.17 11.24 1.02
CA GLY A 215 -41.01 10.10 1.91
C GLY A 215 -41.72 8.83 1.43
N GLU A 216 -42.03 8.73 0.13
CA GLU A 216 -42.65 7.54 -0.48
C GLU A 216 -41.80 6.27 -0.32
N GLY A 217 -40.54 6.42 0.09
CA GLY A 217 -39.68 5.30 0.46
C GLY A 217 -39.03 4.63 -0.73
N ASN A 218 -39.14 5.22 -1.92
CA ASN A 218 -38.46 4.71 -3.11
C ASN A 218 -36.93 4.80 -2.91
N PRO A 219 -36.19 3.75 -3.27
CA PRO A 219 -34.73 3.81 -3.19
C PRO A 219 -34.19 4.85 -4.19
N LEU A 220 -33.14 5.56 -3.76
CA LEU A 220 -32.45 6.55 -4.60
C LEU A 220 -31.32 5.87 -5.38
N ASP A 221 -30.99 6.35 -6.58
CA ASP A 221 -29.85 5.86 -7.37
C ASP A 221 -28.56 5.83 -6.52
N LEU A 222 -28.32 6.88 -5.73
CA LEU A 222 -27.18 6.95 -4.81
C LEU A 222 -27.16 5.77 -3.82
N GLN A 223 -28.31 5.34 -3.30
CA GLN A 223 -28.39 4.17 -2.41
C GLN A 223 -27.94 2.90 -3.13
N VAL A 224 -28.37 2.73 -4.39
CA VAL A 224 -27.99 1.58 -5.22
C VAL A 224 -26.48 1.60 -5.47
N TYR A 225 -25.90 2.75 -5.82
CA TYR A 225 -24.46 2.89 -6.02
C TYR A 225 -23.65 2.64 -4.75
N LEU A 226 -24.09 3.15 -3.60
CA LEU A 226 -23.45 2.88 -2.32
C LEU A 226 -23.47 1.39 -1.98
N SER A 227 -24.62 0.72 -2.19
CA SER A 227 -24.76 -0.73 -2.00
C SER A 227 -23.83 -1.51 -2.93
N PHE A 228 -23.85 -1.18 -4.24
CA PHE A 228 -22.99 -1.80 -5.25
C PHE A 228 -21.50 -1.63 -4.91
N LEU A 229 -21.05 -0.41 -4.66
CA LEU A 229 -19.65 -0.10 -4.40
C LEU A 229 -19.17 -0.66 -3.06
N SER A 230 -20.04 -0.76 -2.06
CA SER A 230 -19.73 -1.46 -0.80
C SER A 230 -19.39 -2.94 -1.02
N ASN A 231 -20.00 -3.57 -2.02
CA ASN A 231 -19.76 -4.96 -2.43
C ASN A 231 -18.57 -5.09 -3.40
N ALA A 232 -18.57 -4.31 -4.48
CA ALA A 232 -17.60 -4.41 -5.56
C ALA A 232 -16.20 -3.98 -5.10
N LEU A 233 -16.07 -2.82 -4.45
CA LEU A 233 -14.76 -2.33 -3.99
C LEU A 233 -14.16 -3.20 -2.88
N LYS A 234 -15.00 -3.95 -2.14
CA LYS A 234 -14.52 -4.91 -1.15
C LYS A 234 -13.60 -5.96 -1.75
N ILE A 235 -13.87 -6.40 -2.98
CA ILE A 235 -13.07 -7.41 -3.67
C ILE A 235 -11.64 -6.88 -3.88
N PHE A 236 -11.52 -5.65 -4.37
CA PHE A 236 -10.23 -4.99 -4.59
C PHE A 236 -9.51 -4.72 -3.25
N HIS A 237 -10.24 -4.22 -2.26
CA HIS A 237 -9.72 -3.94 -0.91
C HIS A 237 -9.16 -5.20 -0.25
N ASP A 238 -9.93 -6.29 -0.21
CA ASP A 238 -9.51 -7.56 0.37
C ASP A 238 -8.30 -8.15 -0.37
N THR A 239 -8.26 -8.06 -1.72
CA THR A 239 -7.08 -8.52 -2.48
C THR A 239 -5.84 -7.71 -2.15
N VAL A 240 -5.93 -6.38 -2.04
CA VAL A 240 -4.78 -5.54 -1.66
C VAL A 240 -4.30 -5.87 -0.24
N LEU A 241 -5.20 -6.04 0.73
CA LEU A 241 -4.81 -6.44 2.09
C LEU A 241 -3.99 -7.75 2.10
N VAL A 242 -4.37 -8.72 1.27
CA VAL A 242 -3.63 -10.00 1.15
C VAL A 242 -2.26 -9.80 0.47
N LEU A 243 -2.16 -8.90 -0.52
CA LEU A 243 -0.91 -8.57 -1.22
C LEU A 243 0.08 -7.76 -0.37
N GLU A 244 -0.42 -7.00 0.60
CA GLU A 244 0.38 -6.14 1.48
C GLU A 244 0.83 -6.83 2.78
N ARG A 245 0.51 -8.12 2.95
CA ARG A 245 1.03 -8.94 4.05
C ARG A 245 2.56 -8.99 4.02
N GLU A 246 3.19 -9.07 5.19
CA GLU A 246 4.65 -9.09 5.31
C GLU A 246 5.30 -10.36 4.75
N ASP A 247 4.54 -11.44 4.66
CA ASP A 247 4.95 -12.78 4.20
C ASP A 247 4.52 -13.09 2.76
N GLY A 248 3.91 -12.12 2.06
CA GLY A 248 3.44 -12.31 0.68
C GLY A 248 4.59 -12.54 -0.30
N THR A 249 4.50 -13.62 -1.08
CA THR A 249 5.59 -14.03 -1.99
C THR A 249 5.21 -13.91 -3.47
N VAL A 250 6.23 -13.79 -4.34
CA VAL A 250 6.04 -13.84 -5.79
C VAL A 250 5.42 -15.17 -6.27
N CYS A 251 5.61 -16.26 -5.51
CA CYS A 251 5.04 -17.57 -5.80
C CYS A 251 3.50 -17.58 -5.68
N GLU A 252 2.92 -16.71 -4.87
CA GLU A 252 1.47 -16.62 -4.69
C GLU A 252 0.84 -15.56 -5.59
N LEU A 253 1.67 -14.68 -6.19
CA LEU A 253 1.21 -13.45 -6.83
C LEU A 253 0.28 -13.71 -8.02
N TYR A 254 0.65 -14.63 -8.90
CA TYR A 254 -0.16 -14.93 -10.08
C TYR A 254 -1.55 -15.45 -9.66
N ASP A 255 -1.62 -16.37 -8.70
CA ASP A 255 -2.89 -16.92 -8.20
C ASP A 255 -3.77 -15.85 -7.55
N MET A 256 -3.16 -14.92 -6.79
CA MET A 256 -3.88 -13.80 -6.17
C MET A 256 -4.51 -12.88 -7.23
N MET A 257 -3.73 -12.49 -8.24
CA MET A 257 -4.20 -11.65 -9.34
C MET A 257 -5.24 -12.38 -10.20
N PHE A 258 -5.01 -13.65 -10.51
CA PHE A 258 -5.93 -14.48 -11.30
C PHE A 258 -7.27 -14.64 -10.57
N THR A 259 -7.24 -14.88 -9.26
CA THR A 259 -8.45 -14.96 -8.44
C THR A 259 -9.26 -13.66 -8.46
N LEU A 260 -8.61 -12.49 -8.38
CA LEU A 260 -9.28 -11.20 -8.53
C LEU A 260 -9.97 -11.10 -9.89
N LYS A 261 -9.22 -11.38 -10.98
CA LYS A 261 -9.74 -11.35 -12.34
C LYS A 261 -10.96 -12.27 -12.49
N THR A 262 -10.87 -13.53 -12.07
CA THR A 262 -11.99 -14.50 -12.16
C THR A 262 -13.21 -14.04 -11.35
N LYS A 263 -13.03 -13.49 -10.14
CA LYS A 263 -14.14 -12.98 -9.33
C LYS A 263 -14.91 -11.84 -10.02
N LEU A 264 -14.20 -10.95 -10.72
CA LEU A 264 -14.79 -9.84 -11.46
C LEU A 264 -15.47 -10.35 -12.75
N GLN A 265 -14.81 -11.24 -13.50
CA GLN A 265 -15.39 -11.85 -14.71
C GLN A 265 -16.69 -12.60 -14.41
N GLN A 266 -16.72 -13.42 -13.36
CA GLN A 266 -17.90 -14.18 -13.00
C GLN A 266 -19.06 -13.26 -12.60
N ARG A 267 -18.80 -12.19 -11.83
CA ARG A 267 -19.83 -11.21 -11.46
C ARG A 267 -20.41 -10.48 -12.65
N GLN A 268 -19.56 -10.11 -13.59
CA GLN A 268 -20.00 -9.50 -14.83
C GLN A 268 -20.89 -10.46 -15.64
N SER A 269 -20.44 -11.70 -15.83
CA SER A 269 -21.16 -12.74 -16.56
C SER A 269 -22.52 -13.05 -15.93
N ASP A 270 -22.57 -13.13 -14.60
CA ASP A 270 -23.78 -13.47 -13.86
C ASP A 270 -24.70 -12.26 -13.63
N GLY A 271 -24.27 -11.04 -13.98
CA GLY A 271 -24.97 -9.81 -13.62
C GLY A 271 -25.11 -9.62 -12.10
N PHE A 272 -24.14 -10.08 -11.32
CA PHE A 272 -24.17 -10.03 -9.86
C PHE A 272 -23.53 -8.75 -9.32
N PHE A 273 -24.35 -7.86 -8.76
CA PHE A 273 -23.94 -6.54 -8.23
C PHE A 273 -23.99 -6.45 -6.69
N GLY A 274 -24.13 -7.60 -6.02
CA GLY A 274 -24.38 -7.71 -4.58
C GLY A 274 -25.86 -7.96 -4.27
N ALA A 275 -26.12 -8.79 -3.25
CA ALA A 275 -27.48 -9.22 -2.90
C ALA A 275 -28.40 -8.04 -2.55
N GLN A 276 -27.93 -7.12 -1.70
CA GLN A 276 -28.68 -5.92 -1.33
C GLN A 276 -28.93 -4.99 -2.51
N THR A 277 -27.95 -4.84 -3.40
CA THR A 277 -28.10 -4.08 -4.65
C THR A 277 -29.19 -4.69 -5.52
N GLY A 278 -29.24 -6.01 -5.62
CA GLY A 278 -30.28 -6.73 -6.35
C GLY A 278 -31.69 -6.47 -5.79
N VAL A 279 -31.84 -6.49 -4.45
CA VAL A 279 -33.11 -6.16 -3.77
C VAL A 279 -33.53 -4.71 -4.01
N LEU A 280 -32.58 -3.77 -3.99
CA LEU A 280 -32.86 -2.37 -4.30
C LEU A 280 -33.32 -2.20 -5.75
N LEU A 281 -32.61 -2.81 -6.71
CA LEU A 281 -32.92 -2.72 -8.14
C LEU A 281 -34.29 -3.30 -8.51
N GLN A 282 -34.87 -4.21 -7.72
CA GLN A 282 -36.22 -4.75 -7.92
C GLN A 282 -37.32 -3.73 -7.62
N GLN A 283 -37.01 -2.67 -6.87
CA GLN A 283 -37.95 -1.61 -6.50
C GLN A 283 -37.98 -0.46 -7.53
N PHE A 284 -37.08 -0.47 -8.51
CA PHE A 284 -37.02 0.53 -9.58
C PHE A 284 -37.85 0.09 -10.80
N PRO A 285 -38.36 1.05 -11.61
CA PRO A 285 -38.89 0.75 -12.93
C PRO A 285 -37.85 0.04 -13.80
N ASP A 286 -38.29 -0.95 -14.60
CA ASP A 286 -37.41 -1.81 -15.40
C ASP A 286 -36.38 -1.03 -16.23
N ARG A 287 -36.80 0.08 -16.84
CA ARG A 287 -35.93 0.93 -17.65
C ARG A 287 -34.79 1.55 -16.84
N GLN A 288 -35.08 2.09 -15.65
CA GLN A 288 -34.07 2.72 -14.80
C GLN A 288 -33.14 1.67 -14.18
N ALA A 289 -33.72 0.55 -13.74
CA ALA A 289 -32.96 -0.58 -13.24
C ALA A 289 -32.01 -1.16 -14.30
N ALA A 290 -32.42 -1.19 -15.58
CA ALA A 290 -31.57 -1.61 -16.69
C ALA A 290 -30.37 -0.68 -16.90
N VAL A 291 -30.58 0.64 -16.87
CA VAL A 291 -29.50 1.64 -16.98
C VAL A 291 -28.48 1.49 -15.84
N LEU A 292 -28.96 1.33 -14.60
CA LEU A 292 -28.07 1.12 -13.45
C LEU A 292 -27.27 -0.18 -13.58
N ARG A 293 -27.90 -1.28 -14.02
CA ARG A 293 -27.21 -2.57 -14.25
C ARG A 293 -26.15 -2.46 -15.34
N GLU A 294 -26.44 -1.76 -16.43
CA GLU A 294 -25.48 -1.53 -17.52
C GLU A 294 -24.26 -0.76 -17.02
N ASP A 295 -24.45 0.31 -16.26
CA ASP A 295 -23.36 1.10 -15.67
C ASP A 295 -22.48 0.27 -14.72
N MET A 296 -23.10 -0.55 -13.86
CA MET A 296 -22.36 -1.47 -12.97
C MET A 296 -21.63 -2.59 -13.74
N CYS A 297 -22.19 -3.06 -14.85
CA CYS A 297 -21.53 -4.01 -15.74
C CYS A 297 -20.30 -3.37 -16.40
N ASN A 298 -20.43 -2.11 -16.83
CA ASN A 298 -19.34 -1.32 -17.41
C ASN A 298 -18.21 -1.07 -16.41
N PHE A 299 -18.51 -0.94 -15.11
CA PHE A 299 -17.50 -0.89 -14.05
C PHE A 299 -16.66 -2.18 -14.02
N TYR A 300 -17.29 -3.36 -14.04
CA TYR A 300 -16.54 -4.63 -14.09
C TYR A 300 -15.74 -4.77 -15.38
N GLN A 301 -16.32 -4.45 -16.53
CA GLN A 301 -15.63 -4.48 -17.82
C GLN A 301 -14.38 -3.58 -17.81
N SER A 302 -14.54 -2.33 -17.36
CA SER A 302 -13.45 -1.35 -17.31
C SER A 302 -12.35 -1.79 -16.36
N SER A 303 -12.72 -2.38 -15.21
CA SER A 303 -11.77 -2.93 -14.25
C SER A 303 -10.94 -4.06 -14.88
N LEU A 304 -11.60 -5.02 -15.53
CA LEU A 304 -10.98 -6.17 -16.18
C LEU A 304 -10.06 -5.75 -17.32
N THR A 305 -10.52 -4.87 -18.20
CA THR A 305 -9.72 -4.33 -19.29
C THR A 305 -8.44 -3.67 -18.77
N TYR A 306 -8.54 -2.88 -17.69
CA TYR A 306 -7.35 -2.27 -17.08
C TYR A 306 -6.38 -3.32 -16.51
N LEU A 307 -6.90 -4.33 -15.79
CA LEU A 307 -6.07 -5.40 -15.22
C LEU A 307 -5.33 -6.16 -16.32
N GLU A 308 -6.01 -6.55 -17.39
CA GLU A 308 -5.44 -7.31 -18.51
C GLU A 308 -4.41 -6.51 -19.32
N GLN A 309 -4.56 -5.19 -19.39
CA GLN A 309 -3.57 -4.30 -20.01
C GLN A 309 -2.31 -4.10 -19.17
N ARG A 310 -2.41 -4.27 -17.84
CA ARG A 310 -1.34 -3.92 -16.90
C ARG A 310 -0.69 -5.12 -16.22
N HIS A 311 -1.29 -6.30 -16.31
CA HIS A 311 -0.77 -7.54 -15.75
C HIS A 311 -0.91 -8.68 -16.75
N ASP A 312 0.16 -9.46 -16.90
CA ASP A 312 0.20 -10.59 -17.82
C ASP A 312 -0.48 -11.81 -17.19
N PHE A 313 -1.67 -12.17 -17.68
CA PHE A 313 -2.39 -13.36 -17.24
C PHE A 313 -2.09 -14.61 -18.10
N SER A 314 -1.12 -14.54 -19.02
CA SER A 314 -0.75 -15.69 -19.86
C SER A 314 0.03 -16.76 -19.09
N ASP A 315 0.15 -17.94 -19.69
CA ASP A 315 1.00 -19.02 -19.19
C ASP A 315 2.49 -18.69 -19.26
N SER A 316 2.87 -17.67 -20.05
CA SER A 316 4.26 -17.24 -20.19
C SER A 316 4.76 -16.38 -19.02
N ASN A 317 3.86 -15.89 -18.16
CA ASN A 317 4.24 -15.07 -17.01
C ASN A 317 5.12 -15.88 -16.05
N TYR A 318 6.33 -15.37 -15.76
CA TYR A 318 7.28 -16.02 -14.85
C TYR A 318 6.68 -16.27 -13.45
N GLN A 319 5.77 -15.40 -12.98
CA GLN A 319 5.11 -15.51 -11.68
C GLN A 319 4.25 -16.78 -11.61
N LYS A 320 3.64 -17.18 -12.74
CA LYS A 320 2.92 -18.44 -12.83
C LYS A 320 3.87 -19.64 -12.75
N LYS A 321 4.99 -19.56 -13.46
CA LYS A 321 5.99 -20.62 -13.55
C LYS A 321 6.66 -20.91 -12.20
N VAL A 322 6.93 -19.87 -11.41
CA VAL A 322 7.43 -20.03 -10.03
C VAL A 322 6.33 -20.34 -9.01
N GLY A 323 5.06 -20.42 -9.42
CA GLY A 323 3.93 -20.67 -8.52
C GLY A 323 3.95 -22.05 -7.87
N SER A 324 4.54 -23.04 -8.53
CA SER A 324 4.80 -24.39 -7.99
C SER A 324 5.67 -24.34 -6.72
N LEU A 325 6.50 -23.32 -6.58
CA LEU A 325 7.38 -23.09 -5.43
C LEU A 325 6.67 -22.39 -4.25
N ALA A 326 5.36 -22.16 -4.33
CA ALA A 326 4.53 -21.77 -3.19
C ALA A 326 4.31 -22.91 -2.18
N LEU A 327 4.76 -24.14 -2.47
CA LEU A 327 4.64 -25.29 -1.57
C LEU A 327 3.18 -25.59 -1.16
N LYS A 328 2.24 -25.40 -2.10
CA LYS A 328 0.84 -25.85 -2.00
C LYS A 328 0.69 -27.34 -2.35
N SER A 329 1.62 -27.86 -3.13
CA SER A 329 1.83 -29.27 -3.46
C SER A 329 3.34 -29.54 -3.55
N PRO A 330 3.80 -30.79 -3.47
CA PRO A 330 5.20 -31.11 -3.76
C PRO A 330 5.58 -30.66 -5.18
N PHE A 331 6.80 -30.14 -5.33
CA PHE A 331 7.35 -29.76 -6.63
C PHE A 331 8.38 -30.81 -7.08
N ASN A 332 8.49 -31.01 -8.39
CA ASN A 332 9.50 -31.87 -9.00
C ASN A 332 10.72 -31.05 -9.48
N PHE A 333 11.76 -31.74 -9.92
CA PHE A 333 12.98 -31.09 -10.42
C PHE A 333 12.73 -30.21 -11.66
N SER A 334 11.79 -30.57 -12.55
CA SER A 334 11.48 -29.72 -13.71
C SER A 334 10.95 -28.34 -13.32
N HIS A 335 10.21 -28.23 -12.21
CA HIS A 335 9.80 -26.91 -11.69
C HIS A 335 10.99 -26.07 -11.23
N LEU A 336 12.04 -26.70 -10.66
CA LEU A 336 13.26 -25.99 -10.29
C LEU A 336 14.01 -25.52 -11.54
N CYS A 337 14.16 -26.37 -12.55
CA CYS A 337 14.79 -25.98 -13.81
C CYS A 337 14.06 -24.80 -14.46
N GLU A 338 12.73 -24.85 -14.51
CA GLU A 338 11.93 -23.76 -15.05
C GLU A 338 12.11 -22.48 -14.22
N ALA A 339 12.11 -22.56 -12.89
CA ALA A 339 12.36 -21.43 -12.02
C ALA A 339 13.76 -20.81 -12.25
N VAL A 340 14.80 -21.64 -12.35
CA VAL A 340 16.17 -21.20 -12.61
C VAL A 340 16.26 -20.47 -13.96
N GLU A 341 15.58 -20.98 -14.99
CA GLU A 341 15.54 -20.36 -16.31
C GLU A 341 14.83 -19.00 -16.28
N VAL A 342 13.61 -18.93 -15.76
CA VAL A 342 12.82 -17.69 -15.79
C VAL A 342 13.34 -16.60 -14.87
N LEU A 343 14.04 -16.99 -13.78
CA LEU A 343 14.73 -16.08 -12.88
C LEU A 343 16.15 -15.74 -13.36
N GLN A 344 16.59 -16.28 -14.50
CA GLN A 344 17.90 -16.04 -15.11
C GLN A 344 19.08 -16.42 -14.20
N LEU A 345 18.93 -17.50 -13.44
CA LEU A 345 19.90 -17.97 -12.46
C LEU A 345 20.84 -19.06 -13.00
N SER A 346 20.70 -19.48 -14.26
CA SER A 346 21.47 -20.58 -14.85
C SER A 346 23.00 -20.38 -14.81
N LYS A 347 23.48 -19.12 -14.73
CA LYS A 347 24.91 -18.80 -14.60
C LYS A 347 25.38 -18.66 -13.15
N LYS A 348 24.44 -18.56 -12.20
CA LYS A 348 24.70 -18.33 -10.77
C LYS A 348 24.57 -19.60 -9.93
N LEU A 349 23.90 -20.62 -10.45
CA LEU A 349 23.64 -21.88 -9.76
C LEU A 349 24.28 -23.04 -10.52
N ASP A 350 24.82 -24.00 -9.77
CA ASP A 350 25.22 -25.30 -10.28
C ASP A 350 23.98 -26.21 -10.30
N VAL A 351 23.51 -26.54 -11.51
CA VAL A 351 22.27 -27.30 -11.71
C VAL A 351 22.43 -28.77 -11.33
N ASP A 352 23.62 -29.34 -11.47
CA ASP A 352 23.90 -30.72 -11.08
C ASP A 352 23.90 -30.83 -9.56
N ALA A 353 24.59 -29.91 -8.89
CA ALA A 353 24.53 -29.82 -7.43
C ALA A 353 23.11 -29.50 -6.92
N LEU A 354 22.34 -28.68 -7.63
CA LEU A 354 20.94 -28.40 -7.30
C LEU A 354 20.06 -29.66 -7.35
N TYR A 355 20.35 -30.60 -8.27
CA TYR A 355 19.64 -31.88 -8.33
C TYR A 355 19.94 -32.76 -7.11
N ASP A 356 21.20 -32.84 -6.70
CA ASP A 356 21.60 -33.57 -5.50
C ASP A 356 20.95 -32.96 -4.25
N GLU A 357 20.93 -31.63 -4.15
CA GLU A 357 20.25 -30.90 -3.07
C GLU A 357 18.73 -31.10 -3.09
N TYR A 358 18.11 -31.18 -4.28
CA TYR A 358 16.70 -31.52 -4.42
C TYR A 358 16.40 -32.92 -3.86
N CYS A 359 17.27 -33.90 -4.11
CA CYS A 359 17.13 -35.26 -3.57
C CYS A 359 17.17 -35.27 -2.03
N VAL A 360 17.95 -34.39 -1.41
CA VAL A 360 18.01 -34.23 0.06
C VAL A 360 16.67 -33.75 0.63
N ILE A 361 16.03 -32.78 -0.01
CA ILE A 361 14.80 -32.17 0.52
C ILE A 361 13.52 -32.90 0.11
N LEU A 362 13.57 -33.71 -0.95
CA LEU A 362 12.41 -34.41 -1.52
C LEU A 362 11.60 -35.22 -0.49
N PRO A 363 12.21 -36.03 0.41
CA PRO A 363 11.46 -36.80 1.41
C PRO A 363 10.68 -35.93 2.40
N HIS A 364 11.08 -34.67 2.57
CA HIS A 364 10.51 -33.76 3.56
C HIS A 364 9.39 -32.88 2.99
N GLN A 365 9.28 -32.75 1.66
CA GLN A 365 8.30 -31.84 1.04
C GLN A 365 6.85 -32.13 1.45
N GLN A 366 6.46 -33.40 1.55
CA GLN A 366 5.07 -33.76 1.84
C GLN A 366 4.60 -33.22 3.20
N ALA A 367 5.44 -33.34 4.23
CA ALA A 367 5.14 -32.82 5.56
C ALA A 367 5.08 -31.28 5.57
N ILE A 368 5.98 -30.63 4.84
CA ILE A 368 6.02 -29.17 4.72
C ILE A 368 4.77 -28.62 4.05
N VAL A 369 4.31 -29.25 2.96
CA VAL A 369 3.10 -28.83 2.23
C VAL A 369 1.87 -28.87 3.14
N GLN A 370 1.78 -29.86 4.02
CA GLN A 370 0.67 -30.08 4.95
C GLN A 370 0.67 -29.16 6.17
N SER A 371 1.77 -28.45 6.46
CA SER A 371 1.96 -27.68 7.71
C SER A 371 1.03 -26.47 7.91
N GLY A 372 0.26 -26.06 6.89
CA GLY A 372 -0.58 -24.85 6.93
C GLY A 372 0.20 -23.53 7.06
N ALA A 373 1.52 -23.59 7.21
CA ALA A 373 2.39 -22.44 7.42
C ALA A 373 2.52 -21.55 6.17
N PRO A 374 2.86 -20.25 6.34
CA PRO A 374 3.21 -19.36 5.23
C PRO A 374 4.34 -19.90 4.36
N VAL A 375 4.38 -19.49 3.09
CA VAL A 375 5.39 -19.94 2.11
C VAL A 375 6.82 -19.70 2.62
N VAL A 376 7.06 -18.54 3.22
CA VAL A 376 8.39 -18.15 3.75
C VAL A 376 8.85 -19.05 4.91
N GLU A 377 7.92 -19.52 5.75
CA GLU A 377 8.20 -20.43 6.87
C GLU A 377 8.36 -21.87 6.39
N LYS A 378 7.58 -22.27 5.39
CA LYS A 378 7.72 -23.57 4.73
C LYS A 378 9.11 -23.73 4.12
N TRP A 379 9.58 -22.73 3.36
CA TRP A 379 10.94 -22.70 2.83
C TRP A 379 12.00 -22.70 3.93
N ALA A 380 11.78 -21.92 5.00
CA ALA A 380 12.71 -21.87 6.12
C ALA A 380 12.85 -23.26 6.74
N THR A 381 11.74 -23.91 7.04
CA THR A 381 11.71 -25.25 7.65
C THR A 381 12.29 -26.32 6.73
N LEU A 382 12.00 -26.26 5.43
CA LEU A 382 12.51 -27.22 4.44
C LEU A 382 14.03 -27.17 4.30
N LEU A 383 14.63 -25.98 4.44
CA LEU A 383 16.07 -25.76 4.28
C LEU A 383 16.80 -25.66 5.62
N LYS A 384 16.07 -25.63 6.75
CA LYS A 384 16.69 -25.53 8.07
C LYS A 384 17.45 -26.81 8.34
N HIS A 385 18.72 -26.67 8.70
CA HIS A 385 19.61 -27.79 9.02
C HIS A 385 19.98 -28.71 7.84
N THR A 386 19.70 -28.31 6.60
CA THR A 386 20.22 -28.99 5.40
C THR A 386 21.45 -28.26 4.85
N HIS A 387 22.38 -29.00 4.24
CA HIS A 387 23.48 -28.39 3.50
C HIS A 387 23.11 -28.30 2.01
N THR A 388 22.33 -27.28 1.66
CA THR A 388 21.76 -27.11 0.32
C THR A 388 22.00 -25.68 -0.19
N PRO A 389 23.25 -25.31 -0.55
CA PRO A 389 23.61 -23.96 -0.93
C PRO A 389 22.92 -23.44 -2.21
N ASN A 390 22.78 -24.25 -3.27
CA ASN A 390 22.13 -23.83 -4.51
C ASN A 390 20.61 -23.63 -4.33
N MET A 391 19.97 -24.53 -3.60
CA MET A 391 18.56 -24.43 -3.24
C MET A 391 18.31 -23.23 -2.33
N THR A 392 19.21 -22.98 -1.36
CA THR A 392 19.12 -21.80 -0.49
C THR A 392 19.29 -20.51 -1.28
N ALA A 393 20.21 -20.47 -2.24
CA ALA A 393 20.39 -19.32 -3.12
C ALA A 393 19.15 -19.08 -4.00
N LEU A 394 18.56 -20.13 -4.58
CA LEU A 394 17.33 -20.05 -5.35
C LEU A 394 16.17 -19.52 -4.50
N ALA A 395 15.94 -20.12 -3.33
CA ALA A 395 14.88 -19.69 -2.40
C ALA A 395 15.10 -18.24 -1.91
N SER A 396 16.34 -17.86 -1.61
CA SER A 396 16.67 -16.49 -1.18
C SER A 396 16.48 -15.47 -2.30
N PHE A 397 16.77 -15.83 -3.55
CA PHE A 397 16.48 -14.98 -4.70
C PHE A 397 14.97 -14.83 -4.89
N LEU A 398 14.24 -15.94 -4.89
CA LEU A 398 12.80 -16.00 -5.10
C LEU A 398 12.03 -15.20 -4.04
N LEU A 399 12.34 -15.42 -2.77
CA LEU A 399 11.69 -14.80 -1.62
C LEU A 399 12.18 -13.37 -1.34
N SER A 400 13.20 -12.90 -2.07
CA SER A 400 13.62 -11.49 -2.02
C SER A 400 12.90 -10.60 -3.04
N ILE A 401 12.09 -11.17 -3.94
CA ILE A 401 11.32 -10.40 -4.92
C ILE A 401 10.06 -9.83 -4.24
N PRO A 402 9.99 -8.50 -4.03
CA PRO A 402 8.79 -7.88 -3.48
C PRO A 402 7.62 -7.93 -4.49
N ILE A 403 6.40 -8.06 -3.97
CA ILE A 403 5.18 -8.02 -4.79
C ILE A 403 4.45 -6.67 -4.69
N THR A 404 4.74 -5.89 -3.63
CA THR A 404 4.19 -4.56 -3.39
C THR A 404 5.26 -3.63 -2.82
N ASN A 405 5.02 -2.32 -2.89
CA ASN A 405 5.82 -1.28 -2.21
C ASN A 405 5.34 -1.02 -0.77
N ALA A 406 4.48 -1.89 -0.19
CA ALA A 406 3.84 -1.66 1.09
C ALA A 406 4.82 -1.50 2.27
N SER A 407 6.00 -2.13 2.18
CA SER A 407 7.09 -1.92 3.13
C SER A 407 7.53 -0.46 3.19
N VAL A 408 7.72 0.17 2.03
CA VAL A 408 8.09 1.59 1.91
C VAL A 408 6.92 2.48 2.33
N GLU A 409 5.67 2.12 2.03
CA GLU A 409 4.48 2.86 2.50
C GLU A 409 4.34 2.88 4.03
N ARG A 410 4.71 1.79 4.71
CA ARG A 410 4.78 1.75 6.17
C ARG A 410 5.83 2.71 6.71
N VAL A 411 6.97 2.84 6.03
CA VAL A 411 8.00 3.84 6.38
C VAL A 411 7.47 5.26 6.18
N PHE A 412 6.75 5.53 5.09
CA PHE A 412 6.08 6.83 4.90
C PHE A 412 5.10 7.15 6.03
N SER A 413 4.33 6.16 6.51
CA SER A 413 3.43 6.34 7.66
C SER A 413 4.21 6.72 8.94
N LEU A 414 5.35 6.07 9.19
CA LEU A 414 6.25 6.43 10.29
C LEU A 414 6.82 7.85 10.13
N MET A 415 7.19 8.24 8.91
CA MET A 415 7.66 9.60 8.60
C MET A 415 6.60 10.64 8.98
N THR A 416 5.35 10.44 8.56
CA THR A 416 4.24 11.35 8.90
C THR A 416 4.03 11.42 10.43
N GLY A 417 4.12 10.30 11.13
CA GLY A 417 3.99 10.28 12.59
C GLY A 417 5.14 10.97 13.35
N CYS A 418 6.34 11.04 12.76
CA CYS A 418 7.51 11.68 13.39
C CYS A 418 7.48 13.21 13.29
N TRP A 419 6.75 13.77 12.31
CA TRP A 419 6.59 15.20 12.12
C TRP A 419 5.28 15.68 12.76
N THR A 420 5.37 16.24 13.96
CA THR A 420 4.24 16.84 14.68
C THR A 420 4.51 18.32 14.97
N ASP A 421 3.49 19.08 15.35
CA ASP A 421 3.64 20.50 15.72
C ASP A 421 4.68 20.70 16.83
N THR A 422 4.81 19.74 17.75
CA THR A 422 5.82 19.76 18.82
C THR A 422 7.23 19.40 18.36
N ARG A 423 7.36 18.76 17.19
CA ARG A 423 8.61 18.24 16.62
C ARG A 423 9.01 18.93 15.31
N ASN A 424 8.34 20.02 14.95
CA ASN A 424 8.58 20.77 13.71
C ASN A 424 9.99 21.40 13.61
N ARG A 425 10.74 21.47 14.71
CA ARG A 425 12.14 21.93 14.76
C ARG A 425 13.18 20.80 14.72
N CYS A 426 12.77 19.54 14.64
CA CYS A 426 13.71 18.43 14.48
C CYS A 426 14.45 18.55 13.14
N SER A 427 15.74 18.18 13.11
CA SER A 427 16.47 18.11 11.85
C SER A 427 16.05 16.88 11.05
N VAL A 428 16.10 16.98 9.72
CA VAL A 428 15.83 15.84 8.82
C VAL A 428 16.68 14.63 9.19
N ASN A 429 17.98 14.83 9.44
CA ASN A 429 18.89 13.74 9.83
C ASN A 429 18.48 13.04 11.12
N LEU A 430 17.98 13.79 12.11
CA LEU A 430 17.48 13.18 13.35
C LEU A 430 16.29 12.27 13.07
N ILE A 431 15.33 12.72 12.25
CA ILE A 431 14.16 11.94 11.87
C ILE A 431 14.56 10.73 11.00
N LYS A 432 15.47 10.89 10.02
CA LYS A 432 16.04 9.78 9.22
C LYS A 432 16.61 8.69 10.14
N SER A 433 17.48 9.07 11.07
CA SER A 433 18.11 8.15 12.01
C SER A 433 17.10 7.49 12.96
N GLU A 434 16.11 8.22 13.48
CA GLU A 434 15.08 7.65 14.35
C GLU A 434 14.27 6.57 13.62
N ILE A 435 13.86 6.84 12.38
CA ILE A 435 13.09 5.89 11.58
C ILE A 435 13.95 4.67 11.23
N GLN A 436 15.21 4.85 10.80
CA GLN A 436 16.13 3.74 10.57
C GLN A 436 16.30 2.86 11.80
N VAL A 437 16.46 3.45 12.99
CA VAL A 437 16.59 2.68 14.23
C VAL A 437 15.31 1.90 14.51
N LYS A 438 14.14 2.54 14.44
CA LYS A 438 12.86 1.88 14.69
C LYS A 438 12.54 0.78 13.68
N SER A 439 12.87 0.97 12.41
CA SER A 439 12.57 0.01 11.35
C SER A 439 13.57 -1.13 11.28
N ASN A 440 14.85 -0.89 11.57
CA ASN A 440 15.90 -1.90 11.37
C ASN A 440 16.17 -2.76 12.60
N PHE A 441 15.89 -2.26 13.80
CA PHE A 441 16.08 -3.00 15.06
C PHE A 441 14.75 -3.40 15.68
N THR A 442 14.50 -4.71 15.72
CA THR A 442 13.33 -5.33 16.39
C THR A 442 13.60 -5.67 17.85
N PHE A 443 14.73 -5.19 18.39
CA PHE A 443 15.17 -5.49 19.75
C PHE A 443 14.26 -4.81 20.78
N SER A 444 14.03 -5.50 21.90
CA SER A 444 13.56 -4.83 23.11
C SER A 444 14.60 -3.79 23.56
N CYS A 445 14.21 -2.79 24.36
CA CYS A 445 15.18 -1.81 24.87
C CYS A 445 16.34 -2.48 25.63
N LYS A 446 16.08 -3.61 26.31
CA LYS A 446 17.09 -4.39 27.02
C LYS A 446 18.07 -5.07 26.06
N ASP A 447 17.56 -5.68 24.99
CA ASP A 447 18.39 -6.36 24.00
C ASP A 447 19.18 -5.34 23.17
N PHE A 448 18.57 -4.21 22.84
CA PHE A 448 19.23 -3.10 22.15
C PHE A 448 20.38 -2.53 22.98
N TYR A 449 20.17 -2.32 24.30
CA TYR A 449 21.25 -1.91 25.19
C TYR A 449 22.39 -2.94 25.22
N THR A 450 22.04 -4.23 25.34
CA THR A 450 23.01 -5.33 25.38
C THR A 450 23.81 -5.43 24.08
N TYR A 451 23.17 -5.16 22.95
CA TYR A 451 23.80 -5.06 21.64
C TYR A 451 24.75 -3.84 21.58
N VAL A 452 24.26 -2.64 21.87
CA VAL A 452 25.02 -1.39 21.77
C VAL A 452 26.26 -1.37 22.67
N VAL A 453 26.21 -1.95 23.87
CA VAL A 453 27.36 -2.01 24.78
C VAL A 453 28.53 -2.83 24.20
N LYS A 454 28.27 -3.73 23.25
CA LYS A 454 29.31 -4.52 22.56
C LYS A 454 29.89 -3.79 21.35
N GLU A 455 29.20 -2.77 20.84
CA GLU A 455 29.59 -2.02 19.63
C GLU A 455 30.61 -0.92 19.93
N LYS A 456 31.90 -1.29 19.99
CA LYS A 456 33.01 -0.38 20.33
C LYS A 456 33.06 0.86 19.43
N VAL A 457 32.83 0.70 18.13
CA VAL A 457 32.86 1.81 17.16
C VAL A 457 31.77 2.83 17.47
N LEU A 458 30.54 2.36 17.70
CA LEU A 458 29.41 3.18 18.07
C LEU A 458 29.65 3.91 19.40
N LEU A 459 30.12 3.19 20.43
CA LEU A 459 30.40 3.79 21.75
C LEU A 459 31.47 4.88 21.67
N ASN A 460 32.51 4.67 20.86
CA ASN A 460 33.53 5.68 20.60
C ASN A 460 32.95 6.91 19.88
N ALA A 461 32.10 6.70 18.87
CA ALA A 461 31.42 7.77 18.15
C ALA A 461 30.47 8.58 19.08
N VAL A 462 29.74 7.90 19.97
CA VAL A 462 28.85 8.53 20.95
C VAL A 462 29.64 9.36 21.96
N ARG A 463 30.81 8.90 22.41
CA ARG A 463 31.67 9.67 23.33
C ARG A 463 32.41 10.82 22.65
N SER A 464 32.57 10.76 21.33
CA SER A 464 33.30 11.76 20.56
C SER A 464 32.61 13.12 20.57
N ASN A 465 33.40 14.17 20.81
CA ASN A 465 32.93 15.55 20.66
C ASN A 465 32.75 15.97 19.18
N LYS A 466 33.23 15.17 18.21
CA LYS A 466 33.18 15.50 16.77
C LYS A 466 31.75 15.70 16.23
N LYS A 467 30.74 15.16 16.93
CA LYS A 467 29.32 15.30 16.59
C LYS A 467 28.73 16.69 16.86
N TYR A 468 29.36 17.49 17.73
CA TYR A 468 28.89 18.82 18.08
C TYR A 468 29.53 19.87 17.17
N LYS A 469 28.79 20.32 16.14
CA LYS A 469 29.27 21.31 15.16
C LYS A 469 29.76 22.62 15.82
N PHE A 470 29.16 23.05 16.92
CA PHE A 470 29.53 24.26 17.65
C PHE A 470 30.86 24.15 18.45
N LYS A 471 31.43 22.94 18.57
CA LYS A 471 32.76 22.72 19.18
C LYS A 471 33.90 22.71 18.17
N LYS A 472 33.62 22.88 16.87
CA LYS A 472 34.67 23.09 15.87
C LYS A 472 35.22 24.51 16.03
N LYS A 473 36.53 24.66 16.26
CA LYS A 473 37.19 25.99 16.28
C LYS A 473 37.10 26.63 14.88
N PRO A 474 37.06 27.97 14.76
CA PRO A 474 36.91 28.68 13.48
C PRO A 474 38.10 28.56 12.50
N GLU A 475 39.12 27.75 12.78
CA GLU A 475 40.39 27.77 12.02
C GLU A 475 40.44 26.83 10.80
N ASP A 476 39.44 25.97 10.59
CA ASP A 476 39.35 25.12 9.39
C ASP A 476 38.42 25.69 8.30
N ALA A 477 38.07 26.97 8.38
CA ALA A 477 37.26 27.69 7.39
C ALA A 477 38.13 28.66 6.55
N GLY A 478 39.18 28.15 5.92
CA GLY A 478 39.87 28.80 4.80
C GLY A 478 40.05 27.74 3.70
N GLU A 479 39.74 27.96 2.44
CA GLU A 479 39.66 29.19 1.66
C GLU A 479 38.35 29.26 0.86
N LYS A 480 37.75 30.45 0.84
CA LYS A 480 36.88 30.90 -0.25
C LYS A 480 37.62 32.03 -0.96
N VAL A 481 37.98 31.82 -2.22
CA VAL A 481 37.72 32.76 -3.31
C VAL A 481 37.22 31.94 -4.49
#